data_AF-A0A9X4RM79-F1
#
_entry.id   AF-A0A9X4RM79-F1
#
_cell.length_a   1.000
_cell.length_b   1.000
_cell.length_c   1.000
_cell.angle_alpha   90.00
_cell.angle_beta   90.00
_cell.angle_gamma   90.00
#
_symmetry.space_group_name_H-M   'P 1'
#
loop_
_entity.id
_entity.type
_entity.pdbx_description
1 polymer ?
#
loop_
_entity_poly.entity_id
_entity_poly.type
_entity_poly.pdbx_seq_one_letter_code
_entity_poly.pdbx_strand_id
1 'polypeptide(L)'
;MNLILLDPKELTDHHVTLSDRRAEHIRKILRASVGDTLRVGVLGGLLGTGCIREMTGKNVVLAVHLTSEPPPCPPTDLILAVPRPIMLKRVLAQAVSMGVTRIFLINANRVEKSFFSSTLIQNNDFREPLCLGLEQAMDTRMPEISVHPRFRPFVEDFLPEQLSDCLTRLLAHPDGDRTLAQAAGGLREQRALLAIGPEGGWVDFEVEHLKKQGFIPFSLGARILRVDTAVPALLGQLSLLRQLP
;
A
#
# COMPACT_ATOMS: atom_id res chain seq x y z
N MET A 1 -10.51 0.61 -15.48
CA MET A 1 -11.51 1.63 -15.12
C MET A 1 -11.34 1.89 -13.65
N ASN A 2 -11.01 3.13 -13.27
CA ASN A 2 -10.67 3.47 -11.89
C ASN A 2 -11.94 3.71 -11.09
N LEU A 3 -11.91 3.34 -9.82
CA LEU A 3 -12.91 3.72 -8.83
C LEU A 3 -12.84 5.23 -8.60
N ILE A 4 -13.98 5.93 -8.54
CA ILE A 4 -14.04 7.27 -7.96
C ILE A 4 -14.22 7.13 -6.45
N LEU A 5 -13.14 7.34 -5.71
CA LEU A 5 -13.13 7.19 -4.27
C LEU A 5 -13.62 8.48 -3.59
N LEU A 6 -14.57 8.34 -2.68
CA LEU A 6 -15.27 9.43 -2.00
C LEU A 6 -14.89 9.48 -0.53
N ASP A 7 -14.76 10.69 0.03
CA ASP A 7 -14.70 10.85 1.47
C ASP A 7 -16.14 10.79 2.03
N PRO A 8 -16.41 10.06 3.13
CA PRO A 8 -17.75 9.98 3.71
C PRO A 8 -18.39 11.34 3.97
N LYS A 9 -17.58 12.36 4.29
CA LYS A 9 -18.05 13.73 4.58
C LYS A 9 -18.59 14.47 3.36
N GLU A 10 -18.29 13.98 2.15
CA GLU A 10 -18.73 14.58 0.89
C GLU A 10 -20.11 14.09 0.46
N LEU A 11 -20.61 13.01 1.07
CA LEU A 11 -21.88 12.39 0.71
C LEU A 11 -23.02 13.04 1.51
N THR A 12 -24.02 13.57 0.81
CA THR A 12 -25.24 14.14 1.41
C THR A 12 -26.45 13.64 0.62
N ASP A 13 -27.41 12.98 1.29
CA ASP A 13 -28.62 12.41 0.67
C ASP A 13 -28.32 11.60 -0.61
N HIS A 14 -27.32 10.73 -0.55
CA HIS A 14 -26.85 9.92 -1.70
C HIS A 14 -26.33 10.74 -2.89
N HIS A 15 -25.96 12.00 -2.69
CA HIS A 15 -25.35 12.84 -3.72
C HIS A 15 -23.96 13.30 -3.27
N VAL A 16 -23.09 13.52 -4.25
CA VAL A 16 -21.77 14.15 -4.04
C VAL A 16 -21.49 15.14 -5.15
N THR A 17 -20.91 16.29 -4.78
CA THR A 17 -20.40 17.28 -5.74
C THR A 17 -18.89 17.27 -5.72
N LEU A 18 -18.28 16.93 -6.85
CA LEU A 18 -16.83 16.88 -7.03
C LEU A 18 -16.38 18.10 -7.83
N SER A 19 -15.32 18.75 -7.39
CA SER A 19 -14.71 19.91 -8.07
C SER A 19 -13.18 19.82 -8.17
N ASP A 20 -12.62 18.69 -7.76
CA ASP A 20 -11.18 18.45 -7.60
C ASP A 20 -10.62 17.54 -8.72
N ARG A 21 -9.48 16.89 -8.47
CA ARG A 21 -8.84 15.93 -9.39
C ARG A 21 -9.80 14.86 -9.92
N ARG A 22 -10.78 14.41 -9.11
CA ARG A 22 -11.75 13.39 -9.52
C ARG A 22 -12.68 13.93 -10.60
N ALA A 23 -13.18 15.16 -10.44
CA ALA A 23 -13.99 15.83 -11.47
C ALA A 23 -13.19 16.04 -12.77
N GLU A 24 -11.92 16.43 -12.66
CA GLU A 24 -11.04 16.54 -13.83
C GLU A 24 -10.80 15.19 -14.51
N HIS A 25 -10.61 14.12 -13.72
CA HIS A 25 -10.44 12.77 -14.24
C HIS A 25 -11.68 12.30 -15.02
N ILE A 26 -12.87 12.53 -14.47
CA ILE A 26 -14.15 12.23 -15.14
C ILE A 26 -14.26 12.96 -16.47
N ARG A 27 -13.92 14.24 -16.52
CA ARG A 27 -14.07 15.09 -17.72
C ARG A 27 -13.00 14.83 -18.77
N LYS A 28 -11.72 14.84 -18.38
CA LYS A 28 -10.59 14.88 -19.30
C LYS A 28 -10.12 13.49 -19.70
N ILE A 29 -10.18 12.54 -18.77
CA ILE A 29 -9.65 11.18 -18.95
C ILE A 29 -10.75 10.20 -19.32
N LEU A 30 -11.81 10.12 -18.51
CA LEU A 30 -12.95 9.23 -18.79
C LEU A 30 -13.84 9.79 -19.90
N ARG A 31 -13.87 11.13 -20.08
CA ARG A 31 -14.70 11.84 -21.06
C ARG A 31 -16.19 11.48 -20.91
N ALA A 32 -16.62 11.26 -19.67
CA ALA A 32 -18.01 10.91 -19.36
C ALA A 32 -18.93 12.12 -19.49
N SER A 33 -20.21 11.86 -19.77
CA SER A 33 -21.28 12.83 -19.95
C SER A 33 -22.37 12.67 -18.90
N VAL A 34 -23.23 13.69 -18.76
CA VAL A 34 -24.44 13.59 -17.93
C VAL A 34 -25.27 12.38 -18.38
N GLY A 35 -25.69 11.55 -17.41
CA GLY A 35 -26.37 10.28 -17.64
C GLY A 35 -25.45 9.06 -17.52
N ASP A 36 -24.13 9.20 -17.71
CA ASP A 36 -23.19 8.09 -17.59
C ASP A 36 -23.09 7.59 -16.15
N THR A 37 -22.75 6.31 -16.01
CA THR A 37 -22.55 5.66 -14.71
C THR A 37 -21.09 5.29 -14.51
N LEU A 38 -20.56 5.68 -13.35
CA LEU A 38 -19.19 5.42 -12.92
C LEU A 38 -19.18 4.46 -11.75
N ARG A 39 -18.06 3.77 -11.55
CA ARG A 39 -17.81 3.03 -10.31
C ARG A 39 -17.41 4.02 -9.24
N VAL A 40 -18.05 3.94 -8.08
CA VAL A 40 -17.77 4.80 -6.93
C VAL A 40 -17.60 3.95 -5.67
N GLY A 41 -16.86 4.46 -4.70
CA GLY A 41 -16.69 3.82 -3.41
C GLY A 41 -16.47 4.87 -2.34
N VAL A 42 -16.92 4.60 -1.13
CA VAL A 42 -16.70 5.50 0.02
C VAL A 42 -15.55 4.95 0.85
N LEU A 43 -14.56 5.79 1.19
CA LEU A 43 -13.46 5.40 2.07
C LEU A 43 -13.98 4.75 3.36
N GLY A 44 -13.46 3.57 3.68
CA GLY A 44 -13.87 2.74 4.82
C GLY A 44 -15.28 2.13 4.69
N GLY A 45 -15.94 2.29 3.56
CA GLY A 45 -17.31 1.87 3.33
C GLY A 45 -17.48 1.03 2.05
N LEU A 46 -18.71 1.03 1.54
CA LEU A 46 -19.11 0.19 0.42
C LEU A 46 -18.68 0.78 -0.95
N LEU A 47 -18.62 -0.11 -1.93
CA LEU A 47 -18.57 0.16 -3.36
C LEU A 47 -19.96 0.21 -3.96
N GLY A 48 -20.07 0.87 -5.12
CA GLY A 48 -21.24 0.80 -5.98
C GLY A 48 -21.08 1.69 -7.22
N THR A 49 -22.16 2.39 -7.57
CA THR A 49 -22.25 3.17 -8.80
C THR A 49 -22.65 4.62 -8.56
N GLY A 50 -22.11 5.54 -9.34
CA GLY A 50 -22.48 6.96 -9.35
C GLY A 50 -22.95 7.38 -10.74
N CYS A 51 -24.20 7.80 -10.86
CA CYS A 51 -24.75 8.36 -12.11
C CYS A 51 -24.49 9.87 -12.15
N ILE A 52 -23.90 10.37 -13.23
CA ILE A 52 -23.64 11.80 -13.42
C ILE A 52 -24.97 12.51 -13.66
N ARG A 53 -25.36 13.38 -12.73
CA ARG A 53 -26.60 14.16 -12.80
C ARG A 53 -26.39 15.54 -13.41
N GLU A 54 -25.26 16.17 -13.11
CA GLU A 54 -24.96 17.51 -13.58
C GLU A 54 -23.45 17.67 -13.80
N MET A 55 -23.09 18.45 -14.82
CA MET A 55 -21.71 18.86 -15.07
C MET A 55 -21.67 20.34 -15.44
N THR A 56 -21.34 21.20 -14.48
CA THR A 56 -21.37 22.66 -14.63
C THR A 56 -20.03 23.28 -14.25
N GLY A 57 -19.37 23.95 -15.19
CA GLY A 57 -18.03 24.51 -14.97
C GLY A 57 -17.02 23.43 -14.59
N LYS A 58 -16.49 23.49 -13.36
CA LYS A 58 -15.58 22.48 -12.78
C LYS A 58 -16.29 21.40 -11.98
N ASN A 59 -17.57 21.57 -11.68
CA ASN A 59 -18.33 20.70 -10.81
C ASN A 59 -18.91 19.51 -11.58
N VAL A 60 -18.91 18.35 -10.93
CA VAL A 60 -19.59 17.13 -11.37
C VAL A 60 -20.42 16.63 -10.20
N VAL A 61 -21.73 16.53 -10.39
CA VAL A 61 -22.67 16.02 -9.38
C VAL A 61 -23.00 14.57 -9.71
N LEU A 62 -22.80 13.67 -8.74
CA LEU A 62 -23.10 12.25 -8.85
C LEU A 62 -24.25 11.89 -7.90
N ALA A 63 -25.21 11.12 -8.39
CA ALA A 63 -26.15 10.36 -7.55
C ALA A 63 -25.55 8.97 -7.31
N VAL A 64 -25.29 8.64 -6.05
CA VAL A 64 -24.49 7.50 -5.59
C VAL A 64 -25.39 6.40 -5.02
N HIS A 65 -25.13 5.16 -5.43
CA HIS A 65 -25.80 3.97 -4.94
C HIS A 65 -24.74 2.93 -4.55
N LEU A 66 -24.64 2.61 -3.25
CA LEU A 66 -23.60 1.75 -2.68
C LEU A 66 -24.21 0.43 -2.21
N THR A 67 -23.65 -0.70 -2.64
CA THR A 67 -24.32 -2.01 -2.50
C THR A 67 -23.37 -3.18 -2.24
N SER A 68 -22.06 -3.01 -2.38
CA SER A 68 -21.11 -4.13 -2.34
C SER A 68 -19.90 -3.82 -1.47
N GLU A 69 -19.36 -4.83 -0.81
CA GLU A 69 -18.09 -4.71 -0.10
C GLU A 69 -16.91 -4.66 -1.08
N PRO A 70 -15.78 -4.03 -0.71
CA PRO A 70 -14.55 -4.16 -1.48
C PRO A 70 -14.07 -5.62 -1.55
N PRO A 71 -13.28 -6.00 -2.58
CA PRO A 71 -12.70 -7.34 -2.71
C PRO A 71 -11.94 -7.76 -1.44
N PRO A 72 -11.82 -9.05 -1.07
CA PRO A 72 -11.01 -9.44 0.08
C PRO A 72 -9.54 -8.99 -0.04
N CYS A 73 -8.94 -8.49 1.05
CA CYS A 73 -7.51 -8.15 1.06
C CYS A 73 -6.67 -9.38 1.43
N PRO A 74 -5.57 -9.67 0.72
CA PRO A 74 -4.60 -10.64 1.19
C PRO A 74 -3.97 -10.15 2.50
N PRO A 75 -3.77 -11.01 3.53
CA PRO A 75 -3.24 -10.57 4.81
C PRO A 75 -1.72 -10.38 4.70
N THR A 76 -1.27 -9.28 4.09
CA THR A 76 0.14 -8.97 3.87
C THR A 76 0.44 -7.56 4.35
N ASP A 77 1.50 -7.44 5.14
CA ASP A 77 1.99 -6.18 5.70
C ASP A 77 3.42 -5.92 5.25
N LEU A 78 3.83 -4.66 5.30
CA LEU A 78 5.10 -4.20 4.75
C LEU A 78 5.88 -3.40 5.79
N ILE A 79 7.10 -3.84 6.10
CA ILE A 79 8.15 -2.99 6.64
C ILE A 79 8.97 -2.47 5.46
N LEU A 80 9.01 -1.16 5.30
CA LEU A 80 9.73 -0.50 4.23
C LEU A 80 10.73 0.49 4.84
N ALA A 81 12.02 0.21 4.69
CA ALA A 81 13.00 1.25 4.92
C ALA A 81 12.81 2.36 3.88
N VAL A 82 12.67 3.60 4.35
CA VAL A 82 12.20 4.71 3.52
C VAL A 82 13.12 4.94 2.32
N PRO A 83 12.65 4.73 1.08
CA PRO A 83 13.40 5.10 -0.12
C PRO A 83 13.28 6.60 -0.38
N ARG A 84 13.88 7.09 -1.47
CA ARG A 84 13.70 8.48 -1.92
C ARG A 84 12.22 8.91 -1.93
N PRO A 85 11.86 10.14 -1.51
CA PRO A 85 10.45 10.56 -1.38
C PRO A 85 9.59 10.38 -2.64
N ILE A 86 10.14 10.68 -3.82
CA ILE A 86 9.43 10.48 -5.10
C ILE A 86 9.16 8.98 -5.37
N MET A 87 10.09 8.12 -4.96
CA MET A 87 9.94 6.67 -5.05
C MET A 87 8.94 6.16 -4.03
N LEU A 88 8.99 6.66 -2.79
CA LEU A 88 8.07 6.30 -1.73
C LEU A 88 6.61 6.51 -2.15
N LYS A 89 6.26 7.67 -2.74
CA LYS A 89 4.90 7.92 -3.25
C LYS A 89 4.41 6.82 -4.19
N ARG A 90 5.25 6.40 -5.14
CA ARG A 90 4.93 5.34 -6.10
C ARG A 90 4.83 3.98 -5.43
N VAL A 91 5.75 3.66 -4.52
CA VAL A 91 5.75 2.38 -3.77
C VAL A 91 4.51 2.25 -2.91
N LEU A 92 4.09 3.32 -2.23
CA LEU A 92 2.85 3.34 -1.43
C LEU A 92 1.63 3.04 -2.30
N ALA A 93 1.48 3.73 -3.43
CA ALA A 93 0.38 3.47 -4.36
C ALA A 93 0.38 2.00 -4.84
N GLN A 94 1.54 1.47 -5.23
CA GLN A 94 1.68 0.07 -5.68
C GLN A 94 1.38 -0.94 -4.56
N ALA A 95 1.89 -0.73 -3.35
CA ALA A 95 1.67 -1.62 -2.22
C ALA A 95 0.18 -1.69 -1.86
N VAL A 96 -0.50 -0.55 -1.82
CA VAL A 96 -1.94 -0.48 -1.57
C VAL A 96 -2.74 -1.10 -2.69
N SER A 97 -2.37 -0.88 -3.96
CA SER A 97 -3.03 -1.54 -5.09
C SER A 97 -2.95 -3.06 -5.04
N MET A 98 -1.94 -3.59 -4.34
CA MET A 98 -1.71 -5.03 -4.15
C MET A 98 -2.29 -5.55 -2.83
N GLY A 99 -3.04 -4.72 -2.10
CA GLY A 99 -3.80 -5.12 -0.90
C GLY A 99 -3.00 -5.14 0.40
N VAL A 100 -1.87 -4.42 0.49
CA VAL A 100 -1.13 -4.28 1.75
C VAL A 100 -1.97 -3.53 2.78
N THR A 101 -2.13 -4.10 3.98
CA THR A 101 -3.02 -3.56 5.03
C THR A 101 -2.32 -2.72 6.09
N ARG A 102 -1.06 -3.04 6.44
CA ARG A 102 -0.23 -2.26 7.36
C ARG A 102 1.12 -1.95 6.72
N ILE A 103 1.55 -0.69 6.84
CA ILE A 103 2.83 -0.19 6.31
C ILE A 103 3.62 0.47 7.45
N PHE A 104 4.78 -0.09 7.75
CA PHE A 104 5.74 0.46 8.70
C PHE A 104 6.88 1.11 7.92
N LEU A 105 6.90 2.44 7.87
CA LEU A 105 7.98 3.20 7.26
C LEU A 105 9.10 3.38 8.28
N ILE A 106 10.26 2.79 8.05
CA ILE A 106 11.33 2.76 9.04
C ILE A 106 12.59 3.46 8.53
N ASN A 107 13.37 4.01 9.46
CA ASN A 107 14.73 4.44 9.17
C ASN A 107 15.67 3.24 9.25
N ALA A 108 16.74 3.28 8.45
CA ALA A 108 17.78 2.27 8.40
C ALA A 108 19.13 2.92 8.14
N ASN A 109 20.22 2.21 8.41
CA ASN A 109 21.58 2.74 8.37
C ASN A 109 21.96 3.33 7.00
N ARG A 110 21.46 2.74 5.92
CA ARG A 110 21.72 3.18 4.54
C ARG A 110 20.59 4.03 3.93
N VAL A 111 19.67 4.53 4.75
CA VAL A 111 18.71 5.56 4.34
C VAL A 111 19.39 6.93 4.42
N GLU A 112 19.29 7.71 3.35
CA GLU A 112 19.77 9.10 3.36
C GLU A 112 18.99 9.92 4.39
N LYS A 113 19.73 10.65 5.25
CA LYS A 113 19.13 11.43 6.34
C LYS A 113 18.04 12.40 5.85
N SER A 114 18.22 12.96 4.66
CA SER A 114 17.30 13.92 4.05
C SER A 114 15.93 13.31 3.72
N PHE A 115 15.80 11.99 3.57
CA PHE A 115 14.52 11.36 3.22
C PHE A 115 13.53 11.46 4.39
N PHE A 116 14.00 11.25 5.63
CA PHE A 116 13.19 11.43 6.84
C PHE A 116 12.86 12.90 7.14
N SER A 117 13.67 13.83 6.65
CA SER A 117 13.39 15.27 6.74
C SER A 117 12.47 15.79 5.64
N SER A 118 12.03 14.94 4.70
CA SER A 118 11.13 15.35 3.63
C SER A 118 9.75 15.74 4.17
N THR A 119 9.10 16.71 3.51
CA THR A 119 7.74 17.16 3.86
C THR A 119 6.73 16.01 3.85
N LEU A 120 6.91 15.05 2.94
CA LEU A 120 6.09 13.85 2.85
C LEU A 120 6.07 13.07 4.17
N ILE A 121 7.24 12.85 4.78
CA ILE A 121 7.37 12.13 6.05
C ILE A 121 6.97 13.01 7.24
N GLN A 122 7.47 14.25 7.30
CA GLN A 122 7.23 15.14 8.45
C GLN A 122 5.75 15.49 8.64
N ASN A 123 5.00 15.62 7.55
CA ASN A 123 3.57 15.95 7.60
C ASN A 123 2.66 14.72 7.53
N ASN A 124 3.21 13.51 7.44
CA ASN A 124 2.45 12.29 7.15
C ASN A 124 1.54 12.42 5.91
N ASP A 125 2.04 13.07 4.84
CA ASP A 125 1.26 13.40 3.64
C ASP A 125 1.16 12.21 2.66
N PHE A 126 0.67 11.08 3.16
CA PHE A 126 0.55 9.83 2.41
C PHE A 126 -0.82 9.65 1.75
N ARG A 127 -1.80 10.49 2.09
CA ARG A 127 -3.20 10.26 1.68
C ARG A 127 -3.35 10.19 0.16
N GLU A 128 -2.71 11.08 -0.59
CA GLU A 128 -2.78 11.09 -2.05
C GLU A 128 -2.30 9.76 -2.69
N PRO A 129 -1.05 9.28 -2.46
CA PRO A 129 -0.61 8.02 -3.06
C PRO A 129 -1.41 6.81 -2.58
N LEU A 130 -1.86 6.78 -1.31
CA LEU A 130 -2.69 5.69 -0.81
C LEU A 130 -4.06 5.67 -1.51
N CYS A 131 -4.74 6.81 -1.63
CA CYS A 131 -6.01 6.92 -2.37
C CYS A 131 -5.85 6.50 -3.83
N LEU A 132 -4.76 6.91 -4.51
CA LEU A 132 -4.48 6.47 -5.88
C LEU A 132 -4.34 4.94 -5.98
N GLY A 133 -3.72 4.32 -4.99
CA GLY A 133 -3.61 2.87 -4.91
C GLY A 133 -4.97 2.17 -4.77
N LEU A 134 -5.82 2.68 -3.87
CA LEU A 134 -7.19 2.19 -3.65
C LEU A 134 -8.08 2.36 -4.89
N GLU A 135 -7.98 3.51 -5.56
CA GLU A 135 -8.72 3.79 -6.80
C GLU A 135 -8.43 2.76 -7.91
N GLN A 136 -7.18 2.30 -8.00
CA GLN A 136 -6.77 1.23 -8.92
C GLN A 136 -7.23 -0.15 -8.46
N ALA A 137 -7.15 -0.43 -7.16
CA ALA A 137 -7.48 -1.73 -6.58
C ALA A 137 -8.97 -2.05 -6.52
N MET A 138 -9.85 -1.06 -6.80
CA MET A 138 -11.28 -1.17 -6.50
C MET A 138 -11.51 -1.43 -5.00
N ASP A 139 -10.71 -0.80 -4.14
CA ASP A 139 -10.81 -0.95 -2.69
C ASP A 139 -11.16 0.40 -2.05
N THR A 140 -11.73 0.34 -0.86
CA THR A 140 -12.12 1.49 -0.04
C THR A 140 -11.41 1.50 1.30
N ARG A 141 -10.73 0.42 1.69
CA ARG A 141 -10.10 0.29 3.01
C ARG A 141 -8.71 0.90 3.00
N MET A 142 -8.57 2.02 3.69
CA MET A 142 -7.27 2.68 3.88
C MET A 142 -6.35 1.77 4.72
N PRO A 143 -5.09 1.53 4.30
CA PRO A 143 -4.14 0.83 5.14
C PRO A 143 -3.75 1.68 6.35
N GLU A 144 -3.32 1.01 7.41
CA GLU A 144 -2.63 1.65 8.51
C GLU A 144 -1.19 1.96 8.10
N ILE A 145 -0.72 3.18 8.37
CA ILE A 145 0.65 3.59 8.09
C ILE A 145 1.26 4.25 9.32
N SER A 146 2.47 3.84 9.68
CA SER A 146 3.23 4.43 10.79
C SER A 146 4.67 4.70 10.40
N VAL A 147 5.26 5.73 10.99
CA VAL A 147 6.62 6.20 10.68
C VAL A 147 7.51 6.02 11.91
N HIS A 148 8.66 5.38 11.72
CA HIS A 148 9.59 4.98 12.78
C HIS A 148 11.00 5.49 12.46
N PRO A 149 11.41 6.65 13.03
CA PRO A 149 12.67 7.30 12.67
C PRO A 149 13.93 6.62 13.22
N ARG A 150 13.78 5.62 14.10
CA ARG A 150 14.89 4.89 14.72
C ARG A 150 14.68 3.39 14.59
N PHE A 151 15.63 2.70 13.96
CA PHE A 151 15.56 1.26 13.71
C PHE A 151 15.47 0.44 15.00
N ARG A 152 16.37 0.66 15.97
CA ARG A 152 16.43 -0.15 17.20
C ARG A 152 15.12 -0.10 18.01
N PRO A 153 14.59 1.07 18.40
CA PRO A 153 13.31 1.13 19.11
C PRO A 153 12.16 0.49 18.32
N PHE A 154 12.18 0.62 16.99
CA PHE A 154 11.19 -0.06 16.16
C PHE A 154 11.30 -1.59 16.28
N VAL A 155 12.48 -2.17 16.09
CA VAL A 155 12.64 -3.64 16.04
C VAL A 155 12.62 -4.28 17.44
N GLU A 156 13.08 -3.59 18.47
CA GLU A 156 13.20 -4.12 19.83
C GLU A 156 11.95 -3.90 20.68
N ASP A 157 11.28 -2.74 20.53
CA ASP A 157 10.17 -2.36 21.41
C ASP A 157 8.81 -2.46 20.70
N PHE A 158 8.66 -1.84 19.52
CA PHE A 158 7.37 -1.73 18.84
C PHE A 158 6.99 -2.98 18.04
N LEU A 159 7.91 -3.48 17.22
CA LEU A 159 7.67 -4.58 16.29
C LEU A 159 7.17 -5.85 17.00
N PRO A 160 7.72 -6.30 18.15
CA PRO A 160 7.23 -7.49 18.84
C PRO A 160 5.73 -7.49 19.13
N GLU A 161 5.14 -6.33 19.42
CA GLU A 161 3.70 -6.17 19.69
C GLU A 161 2.84 -6.39 18.43
N GLN A 162 3.42 -6.17 17.25
CA GLN A 162 2.75 -6.31 15.95
C GLN A 162 2.85 -7.72 15.36
N LEU A 163 3.62 -8.62 15.98
CA LEU A 163 3.95 -9.93 15.42
C LEU A 163 3.01 -11.07 15.84
N SER A 164 2.04 -10.80 16.72
CA SER A 164 1.15 -11.80 17.30
C SER A 164 0.30 -12.52 16.24
N ASP A 165 -0.09 -11.83 15.18
CA ASP A 165 -0.84 -12.38 14.05
C ASP A 165 0.03 -12.71 12.82
N CYS A 166 1.33 -12.38 12.86
CA CYS A 166 2.26 -12.56 11.74
C CYS A 166 3.16 -13.79 11.94
N LEU A 167 2.70 -14.94 11.46
CA LEU A 167 3.47 -16.19 11.52
C LEU A 167 4.54 -16.28 10.43
N THR A 168 4.28 -15.68 9.26
CA THR A 168 5.25 -15.65 8.15
C THR A 168 5.97 -14.30 8.13
N ARG A 169 7.26 -14.30 8.47
CA ARG A 169 8.10 -13.09 8.57
C ARG A 169 9.24 -13.20 7.57
N LEU A 170 9.25 -12.32 6.58
CA LEU A 170 10.06 -12.47 5.38
C LEU A 170 11.01 -11.29 5.23
N LEU A 171 12.30 -11.56 5.08
CA LEU A 171 13.34 -10.54 4.92
C LEU A 171 13.93 -10.65 3.51
N ALA A 172 13.61 -9.68 2.66
CA ALA A 172 14.21 -9.61 1.32
C ALA A 172 15.68 -9.19 1.45
N HIS A 173 16.60 -10.09 1.10
CA HIS A 173 18.04 -9.86 1.19
C HIS A 173 18.77 -10.54 0.02
N PRO A 174 19.67 -9.85 -0.71
CA PRO A 174 20.39 -10.44 -1.84
C PRO A 174 21.12 -11.74 -1.51
N ASP A 175 21.75 -11.78 -0.33
CA ASP A 175 22.51 -12.93 0.19
C ASP A 175 21.64 -13.95 0.95
N GLY A 176 20.31 -13.89 0.81
CA GLY A 176 19.42 -14.89 1.39
C GLY A 176 19.66 -16.28 0.77
N ASP A 177 19.75 -17.30 1.61
CA ASP A 177 20.01 -18.70 1.21
C ASP A 177 18.76 -19.45 0.72
N ARG A 178 17.59 -18.81 0.80
CA ARG A 178 16.29 -19.38 0.43
C ARG A 178 15.65 -18.64 -0.72
N THR A 179 14.82 -19.35 -1.47
CA THR A 179 13.80 -18.74 -2.32
C THR A 179 12.63 -18.24 -1.47
N LEU A 180 11.82 -17.33 -2.02
CA LEU A 180 10.61 -16.86 -1.34
C LEU A 180 9.67 -18.01 -0.96
N ALA A 181 9.49 -19.00 -1.84
CA ALA A 181 8.63 -20.15 -1.57
C ALA A 181 9.10 -20.98 -0.36
N GLN A 182 10.42 -21.20 -0.25
CA GLN A 182 11.01 -21.90 0.89
C GLN A 182 10.88 -21.09 2.18
N ALA A 183 11.09 -19.78 2.13
CA ALA A 183 10.96 -18.90 3.29
C ALA A 183 9.51 -18.74 3.77
N ALA A 184 8.55 -18.74 2.84
CA ALA A 184 7.13 -18.56 3.13
C ALA A 184 6.43 -19.82 3.67
N GLY A 185 7.05 -21.00 3.54
CA GLY A 185 6.64 -22.21 4.27
C GLY A 185 5.20 -22.67 4.05
N GLY A 186 4.64 -22.54 2.85
CA GLY A 186 3.25 -22.91 2.55
C GLY A 186 2.22 -21.84 2.92
N LEU A 187 2.57 -20.56 2.71
CA LEU A 187 1.71 -19.40 2.93
C LEU A 187 0.36 -19.53 2.19
N ARG A 188 -0.75 -19.56 2.94
CA ARG A 188 -2.12 -19.56 2.41
C ARG A 188 -2.96 -18.41 2.98
N GLU A 189 -3.65 -18.64 4.09
CA GLU A 189 -4.47 -17.62 4.78
C GLU A 189 -3.68 -16.87 5.86
N GLN A 190 -2.47 -17.33 6.18
CA GLN A 190 -1.67 -16.74 7.25
C GLN A 190 -1.23 -15.32 6.89
N ARG A 191 -1.15 -14.45 7.89
CA ARG A 191 -0.62 -13.11 7.68
C ARG A 191 0.90 -13.16 7.47
N ALA A 192 1.35 -12.46 6.45
CA ALA A 192 2.76 -12.31 6.11
C ALA A 192 3.23 -10.88 6.39
N LEU A 193 4.41 -10.74 6.98
CA LEU A 193 5.10 -9.46 7.16
C LEU A 193 6.38 -9.47 6.34
N LEU A 194 6.45 -8.58 5.36
CA LEU A 194 7.58 -8.48 4.43
C LEU A 194 8.46 -7.27 4.78
N ALA A 195 9.75 -7.48 5.02
CA ALA A 195 10.73 -6.43 5.25
C ALA A 195 11.60 -6.19 4.01
N ILE A 196 11.59 -4.96 3.51
CA ILE A 196 12.37 -4.50 2.35
C ILE A 196 13.23 -3.31 2.75
N GLY A 197 14.53 -3.43 2.48
CA GLY A 197 15.53 -2.42 2.81
C GLY A 197 15.53 -1.22 1.86
N PRO A 198 16.35 -0.20 2.15
CA PRO A 198 16.50 0.97 1.28
C PRO A 198 17.31 0.61 0.03
N GLU A 199 17.60 1.58 -0.83
CA GLU A 199 18.43 1.35 -2.02
C GLU A 199 19.81 0.75 -1.71
N GLY A 200 20.39 1.09 -0.54
CA GLY A 200 21.66 0.52 -0.08
C GLY A 200 21.52 -0.86 0.58
N GLY A 201 20.33 -1.39 0.74
CA GLY A 201 20.06 -2.63 1.47
C GLY A 201 20.22 -2.50 2.99
N TRP A 202 19.95 -3.61 3.68
CA TRP A 202 20.18 -3.76 5.12
C TRP A 202 21.66 -3.92 5.42
N VAL A 203 22.11 -3.47 6.59
CA VAL A 203 23.43 -3.86 7.12
C VAL A 203 23.31 -5.11 8.00
N ASP A 204 24.41 -5.84 8.21
CA ASP A 204 24.44 -7.06 9.03
C ASP A 204 23.78 -6.88 10.39
N PHE A 205 24.04 -5.73 11.03
CA PHE A 205 23.39 -5.37 12.30
C PHE A 205 21.86 -5.43 12.19
N GLU A 206 21.27 -4.86 11.15
CA GLU A 206 19.82 -4.80 10.97
C GLU A 206 19.24 -6.17 10.60
N VAL A 207 19.94 -6.91 9.74
CA VAL A 207 19.58 -8.28 9.36
C VAL A 207 19.52 -9.18 10.60
N GLU A 208 20.52 -9.13 11.47
CA GLU A 208 20.54 -9.95 12.69
C GLU A 208 19.44 -9.57 13.68
N HIS A 209 19.07 -8.29 13.79
CA HIS A 209 17.96 -7.88 14.67
C HIS A 209 16.61 -8.33 14.12
N LEU A 210 16.39 -8.24 12.81
CA LEU A 210 15.18 -8.78 12.18
C LEU A 210 15.11 -10.30 12.31
N LYS A 211 16.23 -11.01 12.13
CA LYS A 211 16.30 -12.48 12.34
C LYS A 211 15.97 -12.88 13.77
N LYS A 212 16.41 -12.11 14.77
CA LYS A 212 16.01 -12.32 16.18
C LYS A 212 14.50 -12.18 16.40
N GLN A 213 13.83 -11.36 15.59
CA GLN A 213 12.36 -11.26 15.55
C GLN A 213 11.71 -12.35 14.68
N GLY A 214 12.45 -13.38 14.27
CA GLY A 214 11.95 -14.52 13.49
C GLY A 214 11.81 -14.26 11.99
N PHE A 215 12.37 -13.18 11.45
CA PHE A 215 12.39 -12.96 10.00
C PHE A 215 13.30 -13.97 9.32
N ILE A 216 12.81 -14.54 8.22
CA ILE A 216 13.53 -15.49 7.39
C ILE A 216 14.10 -14.76 6.17
N PRO A 217 15.43 -14.65 6.04
CA PRO A 217 16.07 -14.08 4.85
C PRO A 217 15.77 -14.92 3.60
N PHE A 218 15.52 -14.26 2.48
CA PHE A 218 15.37 -14.90 1.18
C PHE A 218 15.82 -13.96 0.06
N SER A 219 16.23 -14.53 -1.07
CA SER A 219 16.68 -13.80 -2.25
C SER A 219 15.64 -13.82 -3.37
N LEU A 220 15.62 -12.77 -4.20
CA LEU A 220 14.81 -12.67 -5.42
C LEU A 220 15.60 -13.09 -6.68
N GLY A 221 16.69 -13.83 -6.49
CA GLY A 221 17.59 -14.26 -7.54
C GLY A 221 18.77 -13.31 -7.75
N ALA A 222 19.56 -13.57 -8.79
CA ALA A 222 20.87 -12.95 -8.97
C ALA A 222 20.87 -11.45 -9.34
N ARG A 223 19.71 -10.89 -9.73
CA ARG A 223 19.62 -9.49 -10.16
C ARG A 223 19.19 -8.62 -8.98
N ILE A 224 19.99 -7.59 -8.71
CA ILE A 224 19.62 -6.55 -7.75
C ILE A 224 18.46 -5.73 -8.31
N LEU A 225 17.33 -5.75 -7.60
CA LEU A 225 16.15 -4.98 -7.94
C LEU A 225 16.13 -3.68 -7.13
N ARG A 226 15.66 -2.60 -7.76
CA ARG A 226 15.32 -1.37 -7.04
C ARG A 226 14.08 -1.59 -6.18
N VAL A 227 13.93 -0.83 -5.11
CA VAL A 227 12.81 -0.94 -4.15
C VAL A 227 11.45 -0.83 -4.85
N ASP A 228 11.30 0.10 -5.80
CA ASP A 228 10.11 0.30 -6.64
C ASP A 228 9.74 -0.88 -7.55
N THR A 229 10.67 -1.80 -7.76
CA THR A 229 10.50 -3.02 -8.55
C THR A 229 10.33 -4.22 -7.64
N ALA A 230 11.12 -4.29 -6.56
CA ALA A 230 11.09 -5.38 -5.58
C ALA A 230 9.74 -5.47 -4.88
N VAL A 231 9.16 -4.35 -4.44
CA VAL A 231 7.87 -4.33 -3.73
C VAL A 231 6.75 -4.98 -4.55
N PRO A 232 6.37 -4.49 -5.75
CA PRO A 232 5.29 -5.11 -6.51
C PRO A 232 5.62 -6.54 -6.95
N ALA A 233 6.88 -6.84 -7.27
CA ALA A 233 7.29 -8.20 -7.65
C ALA A 233 7.08 -9.20 -6.50
N LEU A 234 7.45 -8.83 -5.27
CA LEU A 234 7.28 -9.67 -4.09
C LEU A 234 5.83 -9.86 -3.70
N LEU A 235 5.05 -8.77 -3.70
CA LEU A 235 3.62 -8.85 -3.40
C LEU A 235 2.89 -9.73 -4.43
N GLY A 236 3.27 -9.64 -5.71
CA GLY A 236 2.75 -10.52 -6.75
C GLY A 236 3.12 -11.99 -6.54
N GLN A 237 4.37 -12.29 -6.17
CA GLN A 237 4.77 -13.66 -5.87
C GLN A 237 4.10 -14.20 -4.60
N LEU A 238 3.93 -13.40 -3.56
CA LEU A 238 3.17 -13.79 -2.36
C LEU A 238 1.72 -14.11 -2.70
N SER A 239 1.08 -13.28 -3.54
CA SER A 239 -0.28 -13.54 -4.03
C SER A 239 -0.35 -14.86 -4.80
N LEU A 240 0.64 -15.17 -5.64
CA LEU A 240 0.73 -16.46 -6.33
C LEU A 240 0.91 -17.63 -5.36
N LEU A 241 1.81 -17.52 -4.38
CA LEU A 241 2.07 -18.60 -3.42
C LEU A 241 0.82 -18.98 -2.61
N ARG A 242 -0.04 -18.01 -2.30
CA ARG A 242 -1.32 -18.26 -1.62
C ARG A 242 -2.30 -19.12 -2.43
N GLN A 243 -2.13 -19.16 -3.75
CA GLN A 243 -2.99 -19.90 -4.68
C GLN A 243 -2.41 -21.27 -5.04
N LEU A 244 -1.16 -21.56 -4.67
CA LEU A 244 -0.54 -22.85 -4.94
C LEU A 244 -1.08 -23.92 -3.97
N PRO A 245 -1.26 -25.16 -4.47
CA PRO A 245 -1.79 -26.27 -3.68
C PRO A 245 -0.86 -26.69 -2.54
#